data_AF-A0A930A3V5-F1
#
_entry.id   AF-A0A930A3V5-F1
#
_cell.length_a   1.000
_cell.length_b   1.000
_cell.length_c   1.000
_cell.angle_alpha   90.00
_cell.angle_beta   90.00
_cell.angle_gamma   90.00
#
_symmetry.space_group_name_H-M   'P 1'
#
loop_
_entity.id
_entity.type
_entity.pdbx_description
1 polymer ?
#
loop_
_entity_poly.entity_id
_entity_poly.type
_entity_poly.pdbx_seq_one_letter_code
_entity_poly.pdbx_strand_id
1 'polypeptide(L)'
;ITTFGKFADPIADKLLTTTMFLLFISRGIIPVIPVIIMIARDTVVDGCRMMASANGKVVAAGMMGKLKTVLQMVTVALILLNNLPFELLGLPVSMIMLWFSALVSFISGVQYFMQMKDDILESK
;
A
#
# COMPACT_ATOMS: atom_id res chain seq x y z
N ILE A 1 15.84 15.11 -17.32
CA ILE A 1 15.28 13.97 -16.55
C ILE A 1 15.75 12.69 -17.23
N THR A 2 16.57 11.85 -16.58
CA THR A 2 17.10 10.61 -17.17
C THR A 2 16.07 9.48 -17.07
N THR A 3 16.09 8.53 -18.01
CA THR A 3 15.17 7.36 -18.03
C THR A 3 15.34 6.48 -16.78
N PHE A 4 16.55 6.45 -16.22
CA PHE A 4 16.85 5.76 -14.97
C PHE A 4 16.17 6.39 -13.75
N GLY A 5 16.16 7.72 -13.65
CA GLY A 5 15.51 8.42 -12.53
C GLY A 5 14.02 8.10 -12.43
N LYS A 6 13.30 8.09 -13.57
CA LYS A 6 11.87 7.74 -13.62
C LYS A 6 11.56 6.31 -13.16
N PHE A 7 12.51 5.40 -13.25
CA PHE A 7 12.38 4.01 -12.78
C PHE A 7 12.80 3.86 -11.32
N ALA A 8 13.81 4.62 -10.89
CA ALA A 8 14.32 4.58 -9.53
C ALA A 8 13.33 5.18 -8.51
N ASP A 9 12.63 6.27 -8.84
CA ASP A 9 11.74 6.96 -7.89
C ASP A 9 10.64 6.03 -7.31
N PRO A 10 9.86 5.27 -8.12
CA PRO A 10 8.81 4.40 -7.57
C PRO A 10 9.36 3.22 -6.75
N ILE A 11 10.60 2.80 -7.00
CA ILE A 11 11.26 1.74 -6.23
C ILE A 11 11.71 2.28 -4.88
N ALA A 12 12.32 3.46 -4.87
CA ALA A 12 12.73 4.13 -3.64
C ALA A 12 11.52 4.41 -2.73
N ASP A 13 10.41 4.89 -3.28
CA ASP A 13 9.17 5.15 -2.53
C ASP A 13 8.62 3.88 -1.83
N LYS A 14 8.64 2.74 -2.53
CA LYS A 14 8.20 1.46 -1.97
C LYS A 14 9.14 0.93 -0.90
N LEU A 15 10.44 1.02 -1.15
CA LEU A 15 11.45 0.60 -0.19
C LEU A 15 11.36 1.43 1.09
N LEU A 16 11.21 2.75 0.97
CA LEU A 16 11.05 3.65 2.11
C LEU A 16 9.84 3.24 2.96
N THR A 17 8.67 3.11 2.34
CA THR A 17 7.42 2.81 3.05
C THR A 17 7.46 1.42 3.69
N THR A 18 7.98 0.42 2.98
CA THR A 18 8.08 -0.97 3.49
C THR A 18 9.06 -1.05 4.65
N THR A 19 10.23 -0.41 4.54
CA THR A 19 11.25 -0.41 5.59
C THR A 19 10.73 0.26 6.86
N MET A 20 10.01 1.38 6.72
CA MET A 20 9.40 2.08 7.85
C MET A 20 8.43 1.19 8.63
N PHE A 21 7.54 0.47 7.95
CA PHE A 21 6.63 -0.46 8.63
C PHE A 21 7.38 -1.63 9.30
N LEU A 22 8.41 -2.18 8.65
CA LEU A 22 9.23 -3.25 9.23
C LEU A 22 9.95 -2.79 10.51
N LEU A 23 10.47 -1.55 10.53
CA LEU A 23 11.09 -0.97 11.72
C LEU A 23 10.07 -0.79 12.86
N PHE A 24 8.85 -0.37 12.54
CA PHE A 24 7.78 -0.25 13.55
C PHE A 24 7.37 -1.61 14.14
N ILE A 25 7.32 -2.66 13.32
CA ILE A 25 7.08 -4.03 13.80
C ILE A 25 8.23 -4.49 14.70
N SER A 26 9.48 -4.27 14.28
CA SER A 26 10.67 -4.67 15.04
C SER A 26 10.72 -4.02 16.43
N ARG A 27 10.26 -2.77 16.54
CA ARG A 27 10.14 -2.05 17.81
C ARG A 27 8.87 -2.41 18.61
N GLY A 28 8.03 -3.31 18.13
CA GLY A 28 6.79 -3.72 18.78
C GLY A 28 5.70 -2.64 18.81
N ILE A 29 5.81 -1.60 17.97
CA ILE A 29 4.88 -0.45 17.95
C ILE A 29 3.58 -0.82 17.25
N ILE A 30 3.66 -1.66 16.22
CA ILE A 30 2.51 -2.09 15.42
C ILE A 30 2.50 -3.61 15.20
N PRO A 31 1.31 -4.22 15.03
CA PRO A 31 1.19 -5.63 14.69
C PRO A 31 1.66 -5.91 13.26
N VAL A 32 2.23 -7.10 13.05
CA VAL A 32 2.78 -7.53 11.75
C VAL A 32 1.70 -7.81 10.69
N ILE A 33 0.52 -8.28 11.11
CA ILE A 33 -0.56 -8.72 10.21
C ILE A 33 -1.02 -7.62 9.22
N PRO A 34 -1.38 -6.39 9.64
CA PRO A 34 -1.82 -5.36 8.70
C PRO A 34 -0.74 -4.96 7.71
N VAL A 35 0.53 -4.98 8.13
CA VAL A 35 1.67 -4.67 7.25
C VAL A 35 1.85 -5.74 6.17
N ILE A 36 1.72 -7.02 6.52
CA ILE A 36 1.77 -8.12 5.54
C ILE A 36 0.69 -7.94 4.47
N ILE A 37 -0.55 -7.61 4.88
CA ILE A 37 -1.68 -7.38 3.95
C ILE A 37 -1.35 -6.23 2.98
N MET A 38 -0.79 -5.14 3.50
CA MET A 38 -0.40 -3.98 2.69
C MET A 38 0.68 -4.33 1.66
N ILE A 39 1.75 -5.00 2.09
CA ILE A 39 2.87 -5.38 1.22
C ILE A 39 2.40 -6.37 0.15
N ALA A 40 1.70 -7.44 0.55
CA ALA A 40 1.21 -8.46 -0.36
C ALA A 40 0.33 -7.84 -1.46
N ARG A 41 -0.58 -6.94 -1.09
CA ARG A 41 -1.41 -6.23 -2.06
C ARG A 41 -0.59 -5.35 -3.00
N ASP A 42 0.42 -4.64 -2.51
CA ASP A 42 1.23 -3.79 -3.39
C ASP A 42 1.96 -4.61 -4.45
N THR A 43 2.58 -5.72 -4.04
CA THR A 43 3.21 -6.65 -4.98
C THR A 43 2.21 -7.21 -6.00
N VAL A 44 1.01 -7.61 -5.57
CA VAL A 44 -0.02 -8.15 -6.47
C VAL A 44 -0.49 -7.10 -7.47
N VAL A 45 -0.81 -5.88 -7.02
CA VAL A 45 -1.31 -4.81 -7.90
C VAL A 45 -0.25 -4.38 -8.91
N ASP A 46 1.02 -4.34 -8.51
CA ASP A 46 2.13 -4.07 -9.43
C ASP A 46 2.29 -5.17 -10.48
N GLY A 47 2.26 -6.44 -10.05
CA GLY A 47 2.35 -7.59 -10.94
C GLY A 47 1.20 -7.60 -11.95
N CYS A 48 -0.02 -7.37 -11.48
CA CYS A 48 -1.21 -7.18 -12.30
C CYS A 48 -0.99 -6.07 -13.35
N ARG A 49 -0.58 -4.86 -12.93
CA ARG A 49 -0.35 -3.75 -13.88
C ARG A 49 0.73 -4.08 -14.91
N MET A 50 1.78 -4.80 -14.51
CA MET A 50 2.85 -5.23 -15.40
C MET A 50 2.33 -6.22 -16.46
N MET A 51 1.51 -7.20 -16.05
CA MET A 51 0.87 -8.16 -16.97
C MET A 51 -0.10 -7.45 -17.94
N ALA A 52 -0.94 -6.55 -17.45
CA ALA A 52 -1.85 -5.79 -18.30
C ALA A 52 -1.10 -4.96 -19.36
N SER A 53 -0.01 -4.29 -18.94
CA SER A 53 0.84 -3.53 -19.85
C SER A 53 1.52 -4.41 -20.91
N ALA A 54 1.86 -5.65 -20.58
CA ALA A 54 2.40 -6.62 -21.54
C ALA A 54 1.35 -7.05 -22.58
N ASN A 55 0.07 -7.12 -22.19
CA ASN A 55 -1.06 -7.45 -23.07
C ASN A 55 -1.63 -6.21 -23.80
N GLY A 56 -0.96 -5.05 -23.75
CA GLY A 56 -1.41 -3.82 -24.40
C GLY A 56 -2.63 -3.14 -23.77
N LYS A 57 -3.11 -3.62 -22.60
CA LYS A 57 -4.21 -3.01 -21.84
C LYS A 57 -3.67 -2.10 -20.75
N VAL A 58 -4.14 -0.85 -20.73
CA VAL A 58 -3.78 0.11 -19.68
C VAL A 58 -4.83 0.03 -18.57
N VAL A 59 -4.55 -0.75 -17.52
CA VAL A 59 -5.37 -0.75 -16.31
C VAL A 59 -5.07 0.53 -15.52
N ALA A 60 -5.98 1.50 -15.63
CA ALA A 60 -5.87 2.78 -14.94
C ALA A 60 -5.97 2.58 -13.43
N ALA A 61 -5.17 3.33 -12.68
CA ALA A 61 -5.13 3.18 -11.24
C ALA A 61 -6.44 3.66 -10.59
N GLY A 62 -7.23 2.74 -10.04
CA GLY A 62 -8.50 3.07 -9.38
C GLY A 62 -8.34 4.00 -8.18
N MET A 63 -9.39 4.78 -7.89
CA MET A 63 -9.42 5.79 -6.81
C MET A 63 -9.05 5.21 -5.43
N MET A 64 -9.36 3.94 -5.19
CA MET A 64 -8.97 3.19 -3.99
C MET A 64 -7.45 3.06 -3.80
N GLY A 65 -6.67 3.00 -4.90
CA GLY A 65 -5.22 2.96 -4.85
C GLY A 65 -4.59 4.26 -4.36
N LYS A 66 -5.20 5.40 -4.68
CA LYS A 66 -4.79 6.72 -4.17
C LYS A 66 -5.19 6.91 -2.71
N LEU A 67 -6.40 6.47 -2.33
CA LEU A 67 -6.86 6.57 -0.95
C LEU A 67 -5.95 5.79 0.00
N LYS A 68 -5.55 4.58 -0.39
CA LYS A 68 -4.56 3.77 0.33
C LYS A 68 -3.27 4.53 0.64
N THR A 69 -2.66 5.17 -0.37
CA THR A 69 -1.34 5.78 -0.18
C THR A 69 -1.43 6.96 0.77
N VAL A 70 -2.50 7.75 0.67
CA VAL A 70 -2.79 8.82 1.64
C VAL A 70 -2.94 8.24 3.04
N LEU A 71 -3.74 7.18 3.21
CA LEU A 71 -3.93 6.55 4.52
C LEU A 71 -2.64 5.97 5.09
N GLN A 72 -1.80 5.32 4.27
CA GLN A 72 -0.50 4.80 4.71
C GLN A 72 0.43 5.92 5.15
N MET A 73 0.56 7.00 4.38
CA MET A 73 1.41 8.13 4.75
C MET A 73 0.93 8.81 6.04
N VAL A 74 -0.38 9.00 6.21
CA VAL A 74 -0.97 9.53 7.44
C VAL A 74 -0.71 8.59 8.62
N THR A 75 -0.84 7.28 8.42
CA THR A 75 -0.56 6.27 9.47
C THR A 75 0.90 6.35 9.91
N VAL A 76 1.85 6.40 8.97
CA VAL A 76 3.28 6.51 9.28
C VAL A 76 3.59 7.82 10.02
N ALA A 77 3.01 8.94 9.58
CA ALA A 77 3.18 10.23 10.25
C ALA A 77 2.63 10.21 11.69
N LEU A 78 1.45 9.62 11.92
CA LEU A 78 0.87 9.47 13.25
C LEU A 78 1.71 8.57 14.15
N ILE A 79 2.23 7.44 13.63
CA ILE A 79 3.11 6.56 14.41
C ILE A 79 4.42 7.27 14.78
N LEU A 80 5.01 8.03 13.85
CA LEU A 80 6.23 8.80 14.09
C LEU A 80 6.03 9.89 15.16
N LEU A 81 4.87 10.54 15.15
CA LEU A 81 4.49 11.54 16.15
C LEU A 81 3.96 10.92 17.46
N ASN A 82 4.16 9.62 17.65
CA ASN A 82 3.68 8.88 18.81
C ASN A 82 2.18 9.07 19.06
N ASN A 83 1.37 9.16 18.00
CA ASN A 83 -0.07 9.38 18.04
C ASN A 83 -0.50 10.75 18.61
N LEU A 84 0.37 11.76 18.67
CA LEU A 84 0.00 13.13 19.06
C LEU A 84 -0.94 13.80 18.03
N PRO A 85 -1.93 14.62 18.46
CA PRO A 85 -2.33 14.91 19.84
C PRO A 85 -3.32 13.89 20.43
N PHE A 86 -3.68 12.85 19.69
CA PHE A 86 -4.66 11.84 20.13
C PHE A 86 -4.19 11.01 21.31
N GLU A 87 -2.86 10.88 21.48
CA GLU A 87 -2.23 10.33 22.69
C GLU A 87 -2.66 11.12 23.94
N LEU A 88 -2.78 12.44 23.83
CA LEU A 88 -3.25 13.32 24.92
C LEU A 88 -4.72 13.06 25.30
N LEU A 89 -5.51 12.52 24.36
CA LEU A 89 -6.91 12.14 24.55
C LEU A 89 -7.09 10.65 24.89
N GLY A 90 -5.99 9.88 24.97
CA GLY A 90 -6.03 8.43 25.21
C GLY A 90 -6.64 7.61 24.05
N LEU A 91 -6.78 8.19 22.85
CA LEU A 91 -7.41 7.52 21.71
C LEU A 91 -6.35 6.84 20.83
N PRO A 92 -6.45 5.53 20.55
CA PRO A 92 -5.47 4.79 19.74
C PRO A 92 -5.68 5.00 18.22
N VAL A 93 -5.67 6.26 17.77
CA VAL A 93 -5.99 6.64 16.38
C VAL A 93 -4.98 6.06 15.38
N SER A 94 -3.69 6.02 15.72
CA SER A 94 -2.64 5.41 14.89
C SER A 94 -2.93 3.95 14.56
N MET A 95 -3.39 3.18 15.55
CA MET A 95 -3.73 1.76 15.38
C MET A 95 -5.01 1.57 14.57
N ILE A 96 -6.03 2.41 14.80
CA ILE A 96 -7.27 2.39 14.01
C ILE A 96 -6.96 2.71 12.54
N MET A 97 -6.14 3.74 12.30
CA MET A 97 -5.69 4.12 10.95
C MET A 97 -4.89 3.01 10.29
N LEU A 98 -4.02 2.30 11.01
CA LEU A 98 -3.27 1.17 10.48
C LEU A 98 -4.19 0.06 9.97
N TRP A 99 -5.14 -0.38 10.80
CA TRP A 99 -6.10 -1.42 10.42
C TRP A 99 -7.03 -0.97 9.30
N PHE A 100 -7.49 0.27 9.35
CA PHE A 100 -8.30 0.85 8.29
C PHE A 100 -7.56 0.92 6.96
N SER A 101 -6.29 1.32 6.99
CA SER A 101 -5.43 1.37 5.81
C SER A 101 -5.14 -0.03 5.24
N ALA A 102 -5.01 -1.04 6.11
CA ALA A 102 -4.89 -2.44 5.69
C ALA A 102 -6.20 -2.95 5.04
N LEU A 103 -7.35 -2.61 5.61
CA LEU A 103 -8.67 -2.94 5.05
C LEU A 103 -8.87 -2.32 3.66
N VAL A 104 -8.60 -1.02 3.52
CA VAL A 104 -8.69 -0.31 2.22
C VAL A 104 -7.71 -0.90 1.22
N SER A 105 -6.50 -1.26 1.66
CA SER A 105 -5.54 -1.97 0.82
C SER A 105 -6.12 -3.28 0.31
N PHE A 106 -6.66 -4.12 1.20
CA PHE A 106 -7.26 -5.40 0.84
C PHE A 106 -8.42 -5.24 -0.16
N ILE A 107 -9.38 -4.36 0.11
CA ILE A 107 -10.52 -4.08 -0.79
C ILE A 107 -10.01 -3.63 -2.16
N SER A 108 -9.00 -2.76 -2.18
CA SER A 108 -8.39 -2.34 -3.43
C SER A 108 -7.73 -3.50 -4.17
N GLY A 109 -7.04 -4.41 -3.48
CA GLY A 109 -6.44 -5.60 -4.09
C GLY A 109 -7.50 -6.48 -4.78
N VAL A 110 -8.63 -6.74 -4.09
CA VAL A 110 -9.75 -7.49 -4.65
C VAL A 110 -10.35 -6.79 -5.87
N GLN A 111 -10.53 -5.46 -5.82
CA GLN A 111 -11.06 -4.69 -6.95
C GLN A 111 -10.16 -4.80 -8.19
N TYR A 112 -8.83 -4.70 -8.02
CA TYR A 112 -7.89 -4.88 -9.13
C TYR A 112 -7.93 -6.30 -9.67
N PHE A 113 -7.96 -7.30 -8.79
CA PHE A 113 -8.06 -8.69 -9.21
C PHE A 113 -9.33 -8.94 -10.01
N MET A 114 -10.47 -8.39 -9.60
CA MET A 114 -11.73 -8.50 -10.35
C MET A 114 -11.71 -7.78 -11.70
N GLN A 115 -11.00 -6.65 -11.82
CA GLN A 115 -10.84 -5.94 -13.09
C GLN A 115 -9.94 -6.70 -14.07
N MET A 116 -8.96 -7.45 -13.57
CA MET A 116 -8.02 -8.22 -14.39
C MET A 116 -8.33 -9.70 -14.48
N LYS A 117 -9.37 -10.20 -13.79
CA LYS A 117 -9.71 -11.63 -13.81
C LYS A 117 -9.93 -12.14 -15.24
N ASP A 118 -10.54 -11.32 -16.08
CA ASP A 118 -10.86 -11.71 -17.46
C ASP A 118 -9.57 -11.77 -18.29
N ASP A 119 -8.64 -10.82 -18.11
CA ASP A 119 -7.34 -10.80 -18.78
C ASP A 119 -6.38 -11.91 -18.30
N ILE A 120 -6.46 -12.28 -17.02
CA ILE A 120 -5.64 -13.34 -16.42
C ILE A 120 -6.17 -14.72 -16.82
N LEU A 121 -7.49 -14.89 -16.92
CA LEU A 121 -8.13 -16.17 -17.24
C LEU A 121 -8.26 -16.41 -18.75
N GLU A 122 -8.26 -15.37 -19.59
CA GLU A 122 -8.21 -15.50 -21.06
C GLU A 122 -6.81 -15.78 -21.61
N SER A 123 -5.77 -15.88 -20.77
CA SER A 123 -4.44 -16.35 -21.15
C SER A 123 -4.48 -17.85 -21.51
N LYS A 124 -4.96 -18.16 -22.71
CA LYS A 124 -4.73 -19.42 -23.44
C LYS A 124 -3.89 -19.18 -24.67
#